data_AF-A0A2H9PEW7-F1
#
_entry.id   AF-A0A2H9PEW7-F1
#
_cell.length_a   1.000
_cell.length_b   1.000
_cell.length_c   1.000
_cell.angle_alpha   90.00
_cell.angle_beta   90.00
_cell.angle_gamma   90.00
#
_symmetry.space_group_name_H-M   'P 1'
#
loop_
_entity.id
_entity.type
_entity.pdbx_description
1 polymer ?
#
loop_
_entity_poly.entity_id
_entity_poly.type
_entity_poly.pdbx_seq_one_letter_code
_entity_poly.pdbx_strand_id
1 'polypeptide(L)'
;MNQQKLYEKGLEKYSLLGAVGQNLFFVIYFAIAFIGMYPLQIADVPIVSIIFITFITVMLIFVLRKHICTHCFYYGKICGTGWGKLAACLFKKNSGNYEFGGKLAGMSWMLAMFFPLIGMIIVLTLNWFSITFSLLLVIFIILSGVNFFIHKKSCEKCKMRFICPGSVAK
;
A
#
# COMPACT_ATOMS: atom_id res chain seq x y z
N MET A 1 2.27 -3.86 27.26
CA MET A 1 2.43 -2.78 26.25
C MET A 1 2.39 -1.45 26.99
N ASN A 2 3.46 -0.67 26.94
CA ASN A 2 3.51 0.69 27.51
C ASN A 2 2.26 1.48 27.07
N GLN A 3 1.66 2.22 28.01
CA GLN A 3 0.50 3.09 27.79
C GLN A 3 0.86 4.31 26.92
N GLN A 4 1.39 4.11 25.72
CA GLN A 4 1.39 5.19 24.74
C GLN A 4 -0.06 5.44 24.35
N LYS A 5 -0.61 6.54 24.88
CA LYS A 5 -2.02 6.91 24.73
C LYS A 5 -2.38 7.05 23.25
N LEU A 6 -3.54 6.52 22.89
CA LEU A 6 -4.19 6.81 21.61
C LEU A 6 -4.34 8.32 21.46
N TYR A 7 -4.25 8.81 20.22
CA TYR A 7 -4.47 10.22 19.93
C TYR A 7 -5.94 10.57 20.13
N GLU A 8 -6.25 11.32 21.18
CA GLU A 8 -7.63 11.62 21.61
C GLU A 8 -8.44 12.33 20.50
N LYS A 9 -7.82 13.28 19.78
CA LYS A 9 -8.43 14.00 18.66
C LYS A 9 -8.46 13.21 17.34
N GLY A 10 -7.98 11.96 17.33
CA GLY A 10 -8.06 11.10 16.15
C GLY A 10 -9.51 10.73 15.81
N LEU A 11 -9.76 10.32 14.57
CA LEU A 11 -11.09 9.91 14.13
C LEU A 11 -11.49 8.56 14.73
N GLU A 12 -12.73 8.42 15.21
CA GLU A 12 -13.26 7.13 15.66
C GLU A 12 -13.54 6.17 14.49
N LYS A 13 -13.88 6.74 13.34
CA LYS A 13 -14.20 6.03 12.09
C LYS A 13 -13.94 6.95 10.90
N TYR A 14 -13.39 6.40 9.82
CA TYR A 14 -13.24 7.12 8.55
C TYR A 14 -14.49 6.98 7.68
N SER A 15 -14.65 7.88 6.71
CA SER A 15 -15.73 7.79 5.73
C SER A 15 -15.57 6.53 4.86
N LEU A 16 -16.70 5.85 4.57
CA LEU A 16 -16.69 4.70 3.67
C LEU A 16 -16.28 5.11 2.25
N LEU A 17 -16.78 6.25 1.77
CA LEU A 17 -16.42 6.80 0.46
C LEU A 17 -14.91 7.03 0.34
N GLY A 18 -14.28 7.57 1.38
CA GLY A 18 -12.82 7.75 1.41
C GLY A 18 -12.07 6.42 1.32
N ALA A 19 -12.52 5.40 2.07
CA ALA A 19 -11.95 4.07 2.01
C ALA A 19 -12.10 3.42 0.62
N VAL A 20 -13.27 3.53 0.00
CA VAL A 20 -13.51 3.01 -1.36
C VAL A 20 -12.62 3.75 -2.37
N GLY A 21 -12.59 5.08 -2.33
CA GLY A 21 -11.74 5.89 -3.19
C GLY A 21 -10.26 5.55 -3.06
N GLN A 22 -9.77 5.30 -1.84
CA GLN A 22 -8.38 4.91 -1.60
C GLN A 22 -8.04 3.54 -2.18
N ASN A 23 -8.95 2.56 -2.13
CA ASN A 23 -8.71 1.25 -2.75
C ASN A 23 -8.80 1.33 -4.27
N LEU A 24 -9.72 2.13 -4.83
CA LEU A 24 -9.77 2.38 -6.27
C LEU A 24 -8.47 3.02 -6.75
N PHE A 25 -7.95 3.99 -6.00
CA PHE A 25 -6.64 4.59 -6.26
C PHE A 25 -5.53 3.53 -6.25
N PHE A 26 -5.49 2.63 -5.27
CA PHE A 26 -4.49 1.55 -5.24
C PHE A 26 -4.58 0.62 -6.44
N VAL A 27 -5.80 0.26 -6.88
CA VAL A 27 -6.01 -0.57 -8.08
C VAL A 27 -5.43 0.14 -9.30
N ILE A 28 -5.74 1.41 -9.51
CA ILE A 28 -5.22 2.20 -10.64
C ILE A 28 -3.69 2.31 -10.56
N TYR A 29 -3.16 2.62 -9.38
CA TYR A 29 -1.73 2.78 -9.14
C TYR A 29 -0.94 1.50 -9.47
N PHE A 30 -1.41 0.34 -8.98
CA PHE A 30 -0.75 -0.94 -9.27
C PHE A 30 -1.01 -1.44 -10.70
N ALA A 31 -2.15 -1.10 -11.31
CA ALA A 31 -2.39 -1.39 -12.72
C ALA A 31 -1.42 -0.64 -13.64
N ILE A 32 -1.14 0.64 -13.36
CA ILE A 32 -0.15 1.42 -14.11
C ILE A 32 1.25 0.83 -13.97
N ALA A 33 1.64 0.42 -12.77
CA ALA A 33 2.90 -0.30 -12.55
C ALA A 33 2.97 -1.60 -13.38
N PHE A 34 1.91 -2.41 -13.35
CA PHE A 34 1.82 -3.66 -14.10
C PHE A 34 1.95 -3.44 -15.60
N ILE A 35 1.19 -2.50 -16.17
CA ILE A 35 1.20 -2.15 -17.59
C ILE A 35 2.55 -1.55 -17.99
N GLY A 36 3.11 -0.68 -17.15
CA GLY A 36 4.41 -0.05 -17.36
C GLY A 36 5.57 -1.04 -17.45
N MET A 37 5.48 -2.14 -16.70
CA MET A 37 6.47 -3.23 -16.73
C MET A 37 6.11 -4.36 -17.70
N TYR A 38 4.93 -4.35 -18.31
CA TYR A 38 4.42 -5.45 -19.14
C TYR A 38 5.37 -5.91 -20.26
N PRO A 39 6.15 -5.02 -20.92
CA PRO A 39 7.12 -5.44 -21.93
C PRO A 39 8.30 -6.26 -21.41
N LEU A 40 8.50 -6.34 -20.08
CA LEU A 40 9.52 -7.22 -19.48
C LEU A 40 9.04 -8.67 -19.52
N GLN A 41 9.12 -9.26 -20.71
CA GLN A 41 8.63 -10.60 -20.99
C GLN A 41 9.77 -11.62 -21.06
N ILE A 42 9.47 -12.83 -20.62
CA ILE A 42 10.33 -14.01 -20.79
C ILE A 42 9.44 -15.07 -21.44
N ALA A 43 9.82 -15.52 -22.64
CA ALA A 43 9.00 -16.42 -23.46
C ALA A 43 7.54 -15.91 -23.64
N ASP A 44 7.40 -14.64 -24.04
CA ASP A 44 6.11 -13.94 -24.26
C ASP A 44 5.20 -13.81 -23.02
N VAL A 45 5.69 -14.17 -21.84
CA VAL A 45 4.96 -14.04 -20.57
C VAL A 45 5.52 -12.84 -19.77
N PRO A 46 4.68 -11.91 -19.28
CA PRO A 46 5.10 -10.76 -18.47
C PRO A 46 5.39 -11.17 -17.02
N ILE A 47 6.37 -12.07 -16.83
CA ILE A 47 6.68 -12.71 -15.54
C ILE A 47 6.95 -11.66 -14.45
N VAL A 48 7.67 -10.59 -14.79
CA VAL A 48 8.02 -9.53 -13.83
C VAL A 48 6.78 -8.84 -13.27
N SER A 49 5.84 -8.44 -14.15
CA SER A 49 4.58 -7.82 -13.74
C SER A 49 3.69 -8.76 -12.94
N ILE A 50 3.65 -10.05 -13.30
CA ILE A 50 2.87 -11.07 -12.59
C ILE A 50 3.43 -11.32 -11.18
N ILE A 51 4.74 -11.46 -11.04
CA ILE A 51 5.40 -11.62 -9.74
C ILE A 51 5.11 -10.40 -8.86
N PHE A 52 5.25 -9.20 -9.42
CA PHE A 52 4.98 -7.95 -8.70
C PHE A 52 3.55 -7.89 -8.16
N ILE A 53 2.53 -8.08 -9.02
CA ILE A 53 1.14 -7.95 -8.58
C ILE A 53 0.75 -9.06 -7.60
N THR A 54 1.29 -10.26 -7.77
CA THR A 54 1.09 -11.37 -6.84
C THR A 54 1.69 -11.05 -5.48
N PHE A 55 2.93 -10.58 -5.45
CA PHE A 55 3.61 -10.15 -4.23
C PHE A 55 2.82 -9.06 -3.49
N ILE A 56 2.43 -8.00 -4.18
CA ILE A 56 1.67 -6.88 -3.58
C ILE A 56 0.31 -7.36 -3.07
N THR A 57 -0.40 -8.20 -3.82
CA THR A 57 -1.69 -8.73 -3.40
C THR A 57 -1.55 -9.59 -2.14
N VAL A 58 -0.59 -10.51 -2.11
CA VAL A 58 -0.33 -11.38 -0.94
C VAL A 58 0.04 -10.54 0.27
N MET A 59 0.96 -9.59 0.10
CA MET A 59 1.40 -8.72 1.20
C MET A 59 0.30 -7.83 1.72
N LEU A 60 -0.42 -7.12 0.84
CA LEU A 60 -1.42 -6.14 1.25
C LEU A 60 -2.69 -6.79 1.80
N ILE A 61 -3.17 -7.90 1.23
CA ILE A 61 -4.46 -8.51 1.59
C ILE A 61 -4.32 -9.51 2.74
N PHE A 62 -3.23 -10.29 2.79
CA PHE A 62 -3.10 -11.35 3.80
C PHE A 62 -2.06 -10.99 4.86
N VAL A 63 -0.80 -10.79 4.47
CA VAL A 63 0.32 -10.69 5.42
C VAL A 63 0.17 -9.45 6.31
N LEU A 64 0.09 -8.26 5.72
CA LEU A 64 0.00 -7.03 6.50
C LEU A 64 -1.33 -6.90 7.24
N ARG A 65 -2.44 -7.44 6.70
CA ARG A 65 -3.72 -7.43 7.42
C ARG A 65 -3.65 -8.28 8.68
N LYS A 66 -3.09 -9.48 8.58
CA LYS A 66 -2.89 -10.39 9.71
C LYS A 66 -1.97 -9.78 10.76
N HIS A 67 -0.82 -9.25 10.33
CA HIS A 67 0.24 -8.84 11.26
C HIS A 67 0.06 -7.43 11.83
N ILE A 68 -0.56 -6.48 11.11
CA ILE A 68 -0.76 -5.11 11.61
C ILE A 68 -2.21 -4.87 12.00
N CYS A 69 -3.16 -5.08 11.07
CA CYS A 69 -4.53 -4.63 11.27
C CYS A 69 -5.28 -5.39 12.36
N THR A 70 -4.90 -6.63 12.68
CA THR A 70 -5.50 -7.39 13.79
C THR A 70 -5.23 -6.78 15.17
N HIS A 71 -4.18 -5.97 15.30
CA HIS A 71 -3.80 -5.24 16.52
C HIS A 71 -4.23 -3.77 16.50
N CYS A 72 -4.85 -3.32 15.40
CA CYS A 72 -5.20 -1.92 15.20
C CYS A 72 -6.49 -1.54 15.93
N PHE A 73 -6.57 -0.29 16.41
CA PHE A 73 -7.78 0.35 16.95
C PHE A 73 -8.97 0.23 16.01
N TYR A 74 -8.73 0.29 14.69
CA TYR A 74 -9.76 0.18 13.68
C TYR A 74 -10.08 -1.27 13.27
N TYR A 75 -9.59 -2.30 13.98
CA TYR A 75 -10.01 -3.68 13.73
C TYR A 75 -11.54 -3.81 13.85
N GLY A 76 -12.20 -4.29 12.79
CA GLY A 76 -13.67 -4.33 12.69
C GLY A 76 -14.33 -2.99 12.37
N LYS A 77 -13.57 -1.88 12.32
CA LYS A 77 -14.02 -0.53 11.95
C LYS A 77 -13.49 -0.12 10.58
N ILE A 78 -14.06 0.95 10.03
CA ILE A 78 -13.57 1.55 8.79
C ILE A 78 -12.41 2.50 9.13
N CYS A 79 -11.19 2.12 8.75
CA CYS A 79 -10.02 3.01 8.72
C CYS A 79 -9.92 3.75 7.37
N GLY A 80 -8.91 4.59 7.18
CA GLY A 80 -8.74 5.36 5.94
C GLY A 80 -8.68 4.53 4.65
N THR A 81 -8.30 3.26 4.74
CA THR A 81 -8.32 2.30 3.61
C THR A 81 -9.42 1.24 3.74
N GLY A 82 -10.23 1.27 4.81
CA GLY A 82 -11.22 0.23 5.11
C GLY A 82 -10.61 -1.13 5.52
N TRP A 83 -9.29 -1.27 5.52
CA TRP A 83 -8.58 -2.52 5.79
C TRP A 83 -8.77 -3.09 7.20
N GLY A 84 -9.22 -2.27 8.16
CA GLY A 84 -9.62 -2.73 9.49
C GLY A 84 -10.82 -3.68 9.46
N LYS A 85 -11.81 -3.42 8.58
CA LYS A 85 -12.92 -4.34 8.32
C LYS A 85 -12.46 -5.59 7.58
N LEU A 86 -11.62 -5.42 6.56
CA LEU A 86 -11.07 -6.56 5.80
C LEU A 86 -10.32 -7.53 6.72
N ALA A 87 -9.48 -7.01 7.61
CA ALA A 87 -8.75 -7.82 8.57
C ALA A 87 -9.67 -8.57 9.54
N ALA A 88 -10.79 -7.97 9.96
CA ALA A 88 -11.76 -8.63 10.82
C ALA A 88 -12.56 -9.73 10.12
N CYS A 89 -12.72 -9.63 8.80
CA CYS A 89 -13.32 -10.69 7.99
C CYS A 89 -12.38 -11.89 7.82
N LEU A 90 -11.09 -11.63 7.58
CA LEU A 90 -10.12 -12.68 7.24
C LEU A 90 -9.41 -13.31 8.46
N PHE A 91 -9.24 -12.55 9.55
CA PHE A 91 -8.38 -12.95 10.66
C PHE A 91 -9.00 -12.61 12.02
N LYS A 92 -8.68 -13.43 13.03
CA LYS A 92 -9.03 -13.14 14.43
C LYS A 92 -8.22 -11.94 14.96
N LYS A 93 -8.80 -11.18 15.89
CA LYS A 93 -8.13 -10.06 16.56
C LYS A 93 -6.84 -10.53 17.24
N ASN A 94 -5.79 -9.72 17.16
CA ASN A 94 -4.45 -10.00 17.72
C ASN A 94 -3.80 -11.32 17.25
N SER A 95 -4.17 -11.87 16.10
CA SER A 95 -3.66 -13.16 15.61
C SER A 95 -2.30 -13.12 14.91
N GLY A 96 -1.75 -11.93 14.67
CA GLY A 96 -0.44 -11.75 14.05
C GLY A 96 0.64 -11.25 15.01
N ASN A 97 1.80 -10.93 14.47
CA ASN A 97 2.90 -10.26 15.19
C ASN A 97 3.01 -8.81 14.70
N TYR A 98 2.73 -7.86 15.61
CA TYR A 98 2.65 -6.43 15.29
C TYR A 98 3.99 -5.78 14.93
N GLU A 99 5.06 -6.12 15.65
CA GLU A 99 6.40 -5.59 15.37
C GLU A 99 6.91 -6.08 14.02
N PHE A 100 6.75 -7.39 13.78
CA PHE A 100 7.09 -8.00 12.49
C PHE A 100 6.28 -7.39 11.34
N GLY A 101 4.98 -7.19 11.55
CA GLY A 101 4.12 -6.51 10.58
C GLY A 101 4.63 -5.11 10.23
N GLY A 102 5.02 -4.32 11.24
CA GLY A 102 5.58 -2.99 11.05
C GLY A 102 6.82 -2.97 10.14
N LYS A 103 7.78 -3.87 10.38
CA LYS A 103 8.99 -4.03 9.55
C LYS A 103 8.62 -4.42 8.11
N LEU A 104 7.74 -5.41 7.95
CA LEU A 104 7.28 -5.86 6.64
C LEU A 104 6.50 -4.79 5.86
N ALA A 105 5.73 -3.93 6.54
CA ALA A 105 5.00 -2.88 5.85
C ALA A 105 5.96 -1.88 5.19
N GLY A 106 6.99 -1.43 5.91
CA GLY A 106 8.00 -0.54 5.34
C GLY A 106 8.66 -1.15 4.10
N MET A 107 9.13 -2.39 4.22
CA MET A 107 9.74 -3.13 3.10
C MET A 107 8.77 -3.31 1.92
N SER A 108 7.53 -3.71 2.20
CA SER A 108 6.52 -3.96 1.16
C SER A 108 6.21 -2.69 0.37
N TRP A 109 6.08 -1.53 1.05
CA TRP A 109 5.81 -0.26 0.38
C TRP A 109 7.03 0.29 -0.37
N MET A 110 8.25 0.08 0.15
CA MET A 110 9.48 0.39 -0.59
C MET A 110 9.55 -0.43 -1.88
N LEU A 111 9.32 -1.74 -1.81
CA LEU A 111 9.28 -2.59 -2.99
C LEU A 111 8.14 -2.20 -3.93
N ALA A 112 6.97 -1.84 -3.40
CA ALA A 112 5.82 -1.36 -4.17
C ALA A 112 6.11 -0.12 -5.01
N MET A 113 7.09 0.71 -4.60
CA MET A 113 7.49 1.91 -5.30
C MET A 113 8.73 1.68 -6.19
N PHE A 114 9.82 1.19 -5.59
CA PHE A 114 11.11 1.10 -6.27
C PHE A 114 11.16 -0.03 -7.31
N PHE A 115 10.47 -1.15 -7.07
CA PHE A 115 10.50 -2.26 -8.02
C PHE A 115 9.84 -1.86 -9.36
N PRO A 116 8.62 -1.28 -9.38
CA PRO A 116 8.06 -0.74 -10.61
C PRO A 116 8.87 0.40 -11.21
N LEU A 117 9.42 1.30 -10.38
CA LEU A 117 10.21 2.42 -10.87
C LEU A 117 11.41 1.93 -11.69
N ILE A 118 12.18 0.99 -11.16
CA ILE A 118 13.34 0.41 -11.85
C ILE A 118 12.87 -0.36 -13.10
N GLY A 119 11.83 -1.20 -12.98
CA GLY A 119 11.30 -1.96 -14.11
C GLY A 119 10.84 -1.08 -15.27
N MET A 120 10.13 0.01 -14.97
CA MET A 120 9.66 0.97 -15.98
C MET A 120 10.79 1.78 -16.62
N ILE A 121 11.85 2.12 -15.88
CA ILE A 121 13.05 2.73 -16.45
C ILE A 121 13.73 1.76 -17.42
N ILE A 122 13.84 0.47 -17.06
CA ILE A 122 14.39 -0.55 -17.96
C ILE A 122 13.53 -0.64 -19.24
N VAL A 123 12.20 -0.75 -19.10
CA VAL A 123 11.29 -0.76 -20.26
C VAL A 123 11.49 0.46 -21.15
N LEU A 124 11.62 1.66 -20.56
CA LEU A 124 11.82 2.89 -21.31
C LEU A 124 13.12 2.86 -22.12
N THR A 125 14.22 2.40 -21.52
CA THR A 125 15.52 2.28 -22.21
C THR A 125 15.49 1.26 -23.34
N LEU A 126 14.82 0.11 -23.16
CA LEU A 126 14.68 -0.92 -24.19
C LEU A 126 13.77 -0.49 -25.36
N ASN A 127 12.82 0.43 -25.11
CA ASN A 127 11.87 0.91 -26.10
C ASN A 127 12.26 2.30 -26.65
N TRP A 128 13.55 2.63 -26.69
CA TRP A 128 14.09 3.86 -27.29
C TRP A 128 13.36 5.14 -26.83
N PHE A 129 13.05 5.22 -25.54
CA PHE A 129 12.37 6.38 -24.95
C PHE A 129 10.99 6.68 -25.56
N SER A 130 10.24 5.65 -25.93
CA SER A 130 8.85 5.77 -26.39
C SER A 130 8.01 6.69 -25.50
N ILE A 131 7.21 7.54 -26.15
CA ILE A 131 6.35 8.54 -25.49
C ILE A 131 5.36 7.83 -24.54
N THR A 132 4.81 6.69 -24.95
CA THR A 132 3.85 5.94 -24.14
C THR A 132 4.44 5.50 -22.80
N PHE A 133 5.63 4.89 -22.80
CA PHE A 133 6.27 4.42 -21.58
C PHE A 133 6.80 5.57 -20.73
N SER A 134 7.21 6.67 -21.37
CA SER A 134 7.56 7.92 -20.68
C SER A 134 6.37 8.46 -19.89
N LEU A 135 5.19 8.54 -20.53
CA LEU A 135 3.96 9.00 -19.89
C LEU A 135 3.55 8.10 -18.72
N LEU A 136 3.60 6.77 -18.90
CA LEU A 136 3.29 5.82 -17.82
C LEU A 136 4.23 6.02 -16.62
N LEU A 137 5.53 6.19 -16.85
CA LEU A 137 6.52 6.44 -15.79
C LEU A 137 6.25 7.73 -15.04
N VAL A 138 5.99 8.83 -15.76
CA VAL A 138 5.64 10.12 -15.15
C VAL A 138 4.37 10.02 -14.32
N ILE A 139 3.31 9.37 -14.86
CA ILE A 139 2.06 9.15 -14.14
C ILE A 139 2.32 8.32 -12.87
N PHE A 140 3.12 7.24 -12.95
CA PHE A 140 3.46 6.41 -11.80
C PHE A 140 4.19 7.21 -10.70
N ILE A 141 5.13 8.08 -11.06
CA ILE A 141 5.83 8.96 -10.12
C ILE A 141 4.86 9.94 -9.45
N ILE A 142 3.98 10.58 -10.24
CA ILE A 142 2.95 11.50 -9.72
C ILE A 142 2.04 10.76 -8.74
N LEU A 143 1.54 9.58 -9.11
CA LEU A 143 0.68 8.77 -8.24
C LEU A 143 1.43 8.33 -6.97
N SER A 144 2.71 8.00 -7.04
CA SER A 144 3.52 7.68 -5.87
C SER A 144 3.56 8.86 -4.88
N GLY A 145 3.76 10.08 -5.40
CA GLY A 145 3.71 11.31 -4.60
C GLY A 145 2.32 11.54 -3.99
N VAL A 146 1.26 11.44 -4.80
CA VAL A 146 -0.13 11.56 -4.34
C VAL A 146 -0.45 10.55 -3.24
N ASN A 147 -0.03 9.29 -3.40
CA ASN A 147 -0.20 8.24 -2.40
C ASN A 147 0.44 8.64 -1.06
N PHE A 148 1.68 9.15 -1.09
CA PHE A 148 2.37 9.62 0.10
C PHE A 148 1.58 10.72 0.83
N PHE A 149 1.08 11.72 0.09
CA PHE A 149 0.28 12.81 0.69
C PHE A 149 -1.05 12.33 1.27
N ILE A 150 -1.78 11.45 0.57
CA ILE A 150 -3.05 10.91 1.06
C ILE A 150 -2.81 10.04 2.31
N HIS A 151 -1.75 9.22 2.28
CA HIS A 151 -1.37 8.38 3.41
C HIS A 151 -0.99 9.23 4.62
N LYS A 152 -0.19 10.30 4.42
CA LYS A 152 0.18 11.24 5.48
C LYS A 152 -1.03 11.91 6.12
N LYS A 153 -1.93 12.49 5.31
CA LYS A 153 -3.17 13.11 5.80
C LYS A 153 -4.05 12.11 6.56
N SER A 154 -4.08 10.85 6.11
CA SER A 154 -4.80 9.79 6.80
C SER A 154 -4.17 9.47 8.15
N CYS A 155 -2.84 9.37 8.23
CA CYS A 155 -2.11 9.12 9.48
C CYS A 155 -2.23 10.26 10.49
N GLU A 156 -2.26 11.53 10.05
CA GLU A 156 -2.40 12.69 10.94
C GLU A 156 -3.70 12.66 11.76
N LYS A 157 -4.77 12.12 11.15
CA LYS A 157 -6.11 11.98 11.75
C LYS A 157 -6.31 10.63 12.46
N CYS A 158 -5.31 9.75 12.48
CA CYS A 158 -5.42 8.39 12.99
C CYS A 158 -5.31 8.34 14.53
N LYS A 159 -6.20 7.58 15.19
CA LYS A 159 -6.14 7.31 16.64
C LYS A 159 -4.84 6.63 17.08
N MET A 160 -4.19 5.87 16.20
CA MET A 160 -2.95 5.16 16.49
C MET A 160 -1.69 5.87 15.97
N ARG A 161 -1.75 7.15 15.58
CA ARG A 161 -0.62 7.82 14.90
C ARG A 161 0.73 7.75 15.63
N PHE A 162 0.75 7.74 16.96
CA PHE A 162 1.98 7.68 17.75
C PHE A 162 2.52 6.25 17.92
N ILE A 163 1.62 5.26 17.95
CA ILE A 163 1.94 3.86 18.27
C ILE A 163 2.03 2.96 17.04
N CYS A 164 1.48 3.39 15.90
CA CYS A 164 1.51 2.60 14.68
C CYS A 164 2.93 2.60 14.09
N PRO A 165 3.56 1.43 13.85
CA PRO A 165 4.88 1.37 13.25
C PRO A 165 4.88 1.91 11.82
N GLY A 166 3.75 1.80 11.12
CA GLY A 166 3.56 2.36 9.77
C GLY A 166 2.97 3.77 9.74
N SER A 167 2.95 4.51 10.86
CA SER A 167 2.49 5.91 10.83
C SER A 167 3.57 6.83 10.27
N VAL A 168 3.24 7.53 9.19
CA VAL A 168 4.10 8.56 8.57
C VAL A 168 3.85 9.97 9.13
N ALA A 169 2.95 10.11 10.11
CA ALA A 169 2.61 11.38 10.76
C ALA A 169 3.25 11.52 12.16
N LYS A 170 4.33 10.77 12.38
CA LYS A 170 5.18 10.91 13.56
C LYS A 170 6.14 12.07 13.38
#